data_AF-A0AAE0D636-F1
#
_entry.id   AF-A0AAE0D636-F1
#
_cell.length_a   1.000
_cell.length_b   1.000
_cell.length_c   1.000
_cell.angle_alpha   90.00
_cell.angle_beta   90.00
_cell.angle_gamma   90.00
#
_symmetry.space_group_name_H-M   'P 1'
#
loop_
_entity.id
_entity.type
_entity.pdbx_description
1 polymer ?
#
loop_
_entity_poly.entity_id
_entity_poly.type
_entity_poly.pdbx_seq_one_letter_code
_entity_poly.pdbx_strand_id
1 'polypeptide(L)'
;MTPTYRNLTGVPDKDGRTNRYTTTGLKSEGHNKNIYELHDGHQSNAEHGQNNLMFIKFVGRSPSEKRELERLAMEEVSLSEDTAFESVVRYKDYIEEQDMLVVEEANWKGIQPGTYMSDEELLILAGDVLSALSYLHDRGQAHGFVHPSNIIPFERSEISDPNRRRGFKLIGHGLVPKVMWTWNDIPGEQFTPPEFRDEGRKYRPTRKGDVWMLGRTLAELHSYGRSEGLEHCSTVRKPNDWTMPFAGWQVEESDRCDKHRHDQLNDLLKEMLQPTIGKRMKAEVALDRVVGEYLTNIHPSMTLALMLLKDAKKRVRKEQPVMRRLWIDLKSLLFIVMSWVWVLSCHYM
;
A
#
# COMPACT_ATOMS: atom_id res chain seq x y z
N MET A 1 6.53 32.27 1.07
CA MET A 1 5.16 32.26 0.52
C MET A 1 4.24 31.66 1.57
N THR A 2 3.14 32.33 1.91
CA THR A 2 2.15 31.81 2.87
C THR A 2 1.26 30.78 2.15
N PRO A 3 1.05 29.56 2.68
CA PRO A 3 0.17 28.59 2.05
C PRO A 3 -1.25 29.15 1.96
N THR A 4 -1.85 29.15 0.77
CA THR A 4 -3.27 29.49 0.60
C THR A 4 -4.09 28.22 0.80
N TYR A 5 -4.99 28.22 1.78
CA TYR A 5 -5.87 27.10 2.07
C TYR A 5 -7.19 27.25 1.30
N ARG A 6 -7.70 26.15 0.76
CA ARG A 6 -9.06 26.09 0.20
C ARG A 6 -9.94 25.23 1.10
N ASN A 7 -11.08 25.78 1.52
CA ASN A 7 -12.08 25.02 2.27
C ASN A 7 -12.72 24.00 1.33
N LEU A 8 -12.75 22.73 1.74
CA LEU A 8 -13.50 21.70 1.06
C LEU A 8 -14.88 21.61 1.69
N THR A 9 -15.91 21.95 0.92
CA THR A 9 -17.31 21.74 1.29
C THR A 9 -17.69 20.30 0.94
N GLY A 10 -18.07 19.50 1.94
CA GLY A 10 -18.53 18.13 1.73
C GLY A 10 -18.68 17.39 3.05
N VAL A 11 -19.88 16.84 3.27
CA VAL A 11 -20.39 16.03 4.40
C VAL A 11 -20.16 16.59 5.82
N PRO A 12 -21.26 16.90 6.57
CA PRO A 12 -21.14 17.31 7.97
C PRO A 12 -20.42 16.25 8.82
N ASP A 13 -19.65 16.66 9.82
CA ASP A 13 -19.14 15.71 10.83
C ASP A 13 -20.30 15.03 11.59
N LYS A 14 -19.98 14.11 12.51
CA LYS A 14 -21.01 13.46 13.35
C LYS A 14 -21.88 14.45 14.15
N ASP A 15 -21.42 15.70 14.28
CA ASP A 15 -22.08 16.81 14.96
C ASP A 15 -22.77 17.79 14.00
N GLY A 16 -22.83 17.51 12.70
CA GLY A 16 -23.54 18.33 11.73
C GLY A 16 -22.77 19.58 11.25
N ARG A 17 -21.46 19.70 11.49
CA ARG A 17 -20.68 20.89 11.12
C ARG A 17 -20.21 20.83 9.67
N THR A 18 -20.46 21.90 8.90
CA THR A 18 -19.96 22.08 7.54
C THR A 18 -18.49 22.50 7.53
N ASN A 19 -17.74 22.10 6.48
CA ASN A 19 -16.30 22.33 6.28
C ASN A 19 -15.38 21.52 7.21
N ARG A 20 -15.44 20.18 7.10
CA ARG A 20 -14.59 19.27 7.87
C ARG A 20 -13.11 19.36 7.50
N TYR A 21 -12.77 19.73 6.26
CA TYR A 21 -11.40 19.69 5.75
C TYR A 21 -11.00 20.98 5.05
N THR A 22 -9.74 21.37 5.18
CA THR A 22 -9.12 22.35 4.30
C THR A 22 -7.86 21.75 3.69
N THR A 23 -7.57 22.09 2.44
CA THR A 23 -6.32 21.68 1.80
C THR A 23 -5.37 22.86 1.64
N THR A 24 -4.07 22.62 1.82
CA THR A 24 -3.03 23.48 1.22
C THR A 24 -2.87 23.08 -0.24
N GLY A 25 -2.41 24.02 -1.08
CA GLY A 25 -2.34 23.84 -2.53
C GLY A 25 -1.64 22.55 -3.01
N LEU A 26 -1.84 22.25 -4.30
CA LEU A 26 -1.34 21.06 -4.99
C LEU A 26 0.14 20.78 -4.68
N LYS A 27 0.43 19.60 -4.13
CA LYS A 27 1.81 19.16 -3.82
C LYS A 27 2.49 18.47 -5.00
N SER A 28 1.73 17.73 -5.79
CA SER A 28 2.24 17.04 -6.97
C SER A 28 1.11 16.58 -7.89
N GLU A 29 1.37 16.58 -9.19
CA GLU A 29 0.59 15.85 -10.19
C GLU A 29 1.14 14.41 -10.25
N GLY A 30 0.26 13.41 -10.17
CA GLY A 30 0.67 12.00 -10.25
C GLY A 30 1.51 11.74 -11.51
N HIS A 31 2.63 11.01 -11.35
CA HIS A 31 3.49 10.62 -12.47
C HIS A 31 2.66 9.88 -13.53
N ASN A 32 2.73 10.39 -14.76
CA ASN A 32 2.02 9.97 -15.96
C ASN A 32 0.51 10.27 -15.98
N LYS A 33 0.13 11.37 -16.67
CA LYS A 33 -1.22 11.68 -17.20
C LYS A 33 -2.29 12.23 -16.23
N ASN A 34 -1.96 13.17 -15.32
CA ASN A 34 -2.96 13.96 -14.55
C ASN A 34 -4.07 13.12 -13.91
N ILE A 35 -3.70 11.97 -13.36
CA ILE A 35 -4.64 10.93 -12.93
C ILE A 35 -5.24 11.25 -11.58
N TYR A 36 -4.38 11.71 -10.68
CA TYR A 36 -4.77 12.17 -9.37
C TYR A 36 -3.87 13.34 -8.95
N GLU A 37 -4.44 14.19 -8.11
CA GLU A 37 -3.76 15.30 -7.47
C GLU A 37 -3.56 14.97 -6.00
N LEU A 38 -2.36 15.23 -5.49
CA LEU A 38 -2.08 15.12 -4.06
C LEU A 38 -2.15 16.50 -3.42
N HIS A 39 -2.94 16.60 -2.36
CA HIS A 39 -3.05 17.81 -1.55
C HIS A 39 -2.72 17.46 -0.11
N ASP A 40 -2.04 18.38 0.56
CA ASP A 40 -1.97 18.37 2.01
C ASP A 40 -3.22 19.02 2.57
N GLY A 41 -3.57 18.72 3.80
CA GLY A 41 -4.62 19.46 4.46
C GLY A 41 -4.79 19.09 5.91
N HIS A 42 -5.80 19.67 6.53
CA HIS A 42 -6.12 19.44 7.93
C HIS A 42 -7.62 19.29 8.12
N GLN A 43 -7.99 18.58 9.19
CA GLN A 43 -9.37 18.54 9.64
C GLN A 43 -9.64 19.78 10.49
N SER A 44 -10.64 20.58 10.12
CA SER A 44 -11.06 21.73 10.92
C SER A 44 -11.69 21.24 12.23
N ASN A 45 -11.19 21.72 13.37
CA ASN A 45 -11.60 21.36 14.75
C ASN A 45 -10.99 20.07 15.33
N ALA A 46 -9.91 19.55 14.75
CA ALA A 46 -9.20 18.43 15.36
C ALA A 46 -8.51 18.87 16.67
N GLU A 47 -8.60 18.06 17.73
CA GLU A 47 -7.78 18.26 18.95
C GLU A 47 -6.28 18.25 18.57
N HIS A 48 -5.44 18.96 19.35
CA HIS A 48 -4.02 19.13 19.05
C HIS A 48 -3.35 17.80 18.63
N GLY A 49 -2.90 17.72 17.38
CA GLY A 49 -2.18 16.55 16.83
C GLY A 49 -2.82 15.85 15.63
N GLN A 50 -4.08 16.14 15.29
CA GLN A 50 -4.77 15.57 14.11
C GLN A 50 -4.70 16.46 12.84
N ASN A 51 -3.69 17.33 12.75
CA ASN A 51 -3.68 18.46 11.83
C ASN A 51 -3.01 18.20 10.47
N ASN A 52 -2.51 16.99 10.22
CA ASN A 52 -1.85 16.66 8.97
C ASN A 52 -2.55 15.47 8.33
N LEU A 53 -3.15 15.72 7.17
CA LEU A 53 -3.82 14.73 6.35
C LEU A 53 -3.32 14.88 4.91
N MET A 54 -3.39 13.79 4.18
CA MET A 54 -3.16 13.80 2.75
C MET A 54 -4.48 13.49 2.03
N PHE A 55 -4.67 14.16 0.91
CA PHE A 55 -5.85 14.06 0.08
C PHE A 55 -5.42 13.59 -1.31
N ILE A 56 -6.06 12.52 -1.78
CA ILE A 56 -5.83 11.94 -3.10
C ILE A 56 -7.08 12.22 -3.93
N LYS A 57 -7.03 13.25 -4.78
CA LYS A 57 -8.15 13.63 -5.65
C LYS A 57 -8.02 12.93 -6.99
N PHE A 58 -9.02 12.18 -7.42
CA PHE A 58 -9.00 11.50 -8.71
C PHE A 58 -9.60 12.40 -9.81
N VAL A 59 -8.93 12.49 -10.95
CA VAL A 59 -9.34 13.36 -12.07
C VAL A 59 -9.77 12.52 -13.27
N GLY A 60 -10.80 12.99 -13.99
CA GLY A 60 -11.23 12.42 -15.28
C GLY A 60 -11.66 10.94 -15.23
N ARG A 61 -12.41 10.53 -14.19
CA ARG A 61 -12.89 9.16 -14.00
C ARG A 61 -14.13 8.86 -14.85
N SER A 62 -14.20 7.66 -15.42
CA SER A 62 -15.44 7.13 -15.98
C SER A 62 -16.47 6.79 -14.88
N PRO A 63 -17.78 6.72 -15.17
CA PRO A 63 -18.80 6.33 -14.19
C PRO A 63 -18.57 4.95 -13.55
N SER A 64 -17.92 4.02 -14.24
CA SER A 64 -17.52 2.73 -13.66
C SER A 64 -16.38 2.87 -12.66
N GLU A 65 -15.36 3.68 -12.96
CA GLU A 65 -14.22 3.89 -12.05
C GLU A 65 -14.65 4.67 -10.79
N LYS A 66 -15.57 5.64 -10.93
CA LYS A 66 -16.15 6.36 -9.78
C LYS A 66 -16.89 5.41 -8.83
N ARG A 67 -17.73 4.50 -9.35
CA ARG A 67 -18.41 3.48 -8.53
C ARG A 67 -17.45 2.53 -7.82
N GLU A 68 -16.34 2.15 -8.47
CA GLU A 68 -15.32 1.32 -7.83
C GLU A 68 -14.54 2.09 -6.75
N LEU A 69 -14.30 3.39 -6.96
CA LEU A 69 -13.68 4.27 -5.97
C LEU A 69 -14.59 4.45 -4.75
N GLU A 70 -15.87 4.72 -4.94
CA GLU A 70 -16.89 4.79 -3.88
C GLU A 70 -16.96 3.47 -3.10
N ARG A 71 -16.98 2.33 -3.80
CA ARG A 71 -16.99 1.01 -3.16
C ARG A 71 -15.73 0.76 -2.34
N LEU A 72 -14.55 1.10 -2.87
CA LEU A 72 -13.30 1.01 -2.13
C LEU A 72 -13.33 1.91 -0.89
N ALA A 73 -13.76 3.16 -1.04
CA ALA A 73 -13.88 4.11 0.06
C ALA A 73 -14.77 3.54 1.17
N MET A 74 -15.97 3.04 0.82
CA MET A 74 -16.85 2.41 1.80
C MET A 74 -16.20 1.21 2.50
N GLU A 75 -15.47 0.37 1.77
CA GLU A 75 -14.81 -0.82 2.33
C GLU A 75 -13.64 -0.47 3.27
N GLU A 76 -12.85 0.55 2.95
CA GLU A 76 -11.63 0.88 3.71
C GLU A 76 -11.86 1.93 4.80
N VAL A 77 -12.68 2.96 4.56
CA VAL A 77 -12.98 4.03 5.53
C VAL A 77 -13.80 3.49 6.70
N SER A 78 -14.62 2.45 6.46
CA SER A 78 -15.46 1.86 7.50
C SER A 78 -14.70 0.97 8.49
N LEU A 79 -13.40 0.73 8.26
CA LEU A 79 -12.56 -0.03 9.20
C LEU A 79 -12.32 0.78 10.47
N SER A 80 -12.55 0.13 11.62
CA SER A 80 -12.28 0.67 12.93
C SER A 80 -10.80 1.05 13.10
N GLU A 81 -10.48 1.96 14.03
CA GLU A 81 -9.08 2.27 14.34
C GLU A 81 -8.32 1.02 14.78
N ASP A 82 -9.01 0.15 15.49
CA ASP A 82 -8.53 -1.14 16.01
C ASP A 82 -8.26 -2.20 14.93
N THR A 83 -8.73 -2.01 13.69
CA THR A 83 -8.45 -2.90 12.55
C THR A 83 -7.45 -2.32 11.57
N ALA A 84 -7.06 -1.05 11.74
CA ALA A 84 -5.96 -0.47 11.00
C ALA A 84 -4.67 -1.21 11.36
N PHE A 85 -3.90 -1.60 10.35
CA PHE A 85 -2.61 -2.26 10.55
C PHE A 85 -1.49 -1.25 10.34
N GLU A 86 -0.52 -1.19 11.27
CA GLU A 86 0.46 -0.10 11.32
C GLU A 86 1.25 0.08 10.01
N SER A 87 1.55 -1.01 9.31
CA SER A 87 2.32 -1.01 8.06
C SER A 87 1.47 -0.78 6.81
N VAL A 88 0.20 -0.42 6.95
CA VAL A 88 -0.70 -0.05 5.83
C VAL A 88 -1.21 1.37 6.08
N VAL A 89 -1.08 2.25 5.09
CA VAL A 89 -1.58 3.63 5.21
C VAL A 89 -3.11 3.62 5.35
N ARG A 90 -3.63 4.28 6.38
CA ARG A 90 -5.06 4.29 6.66
C ARG A 90 -5.84 5.30 5.81
N TYR A 91 -6.93 4.83 5.19
CA TYR A 91 -7.98 5.70 4.63
C TYR A 91 -8.89 6.18 5.76
N LYS A 92 -9.00 7.50 5.93
CA LYS A 92 -9.78 8.15 7.00
C LYS A 92 -11.14 8.63 6.54
N ASP A 93 -11.27 9.02 5.27
CA ASP A 93 -12.53 9.53 4.74
C ASP A 93 -12.57 9.52 3.19
N TYR A 94 -13.74 9.83 2.64
CA TYR A 94 -13.97 10.04 1.21
C TYR A 94 -14.93 11.21 0.97
N ILE A 95 -14.48 12.17 0.17
CA ILE A 95 -15.24 13.37 -0.22
C ILE A 95 -15.79 13.12 -1.62
N GLU A 96 -17.05 12.67 -1.69
CA GLU A 96 -17.72 12.24 -2.91
C GLU A 96 -17.84 13.34 -3.97
N GLU A 97 -18.07 14.59 -3.54
CA GLU A 97 -18.24 15.73 -4.44
C GLU A 97 -16.96 16.08 -5.21
N GLN A 98 -15.80 15.64 -4.68
CA GLN A 98 -14.48 15.92 -5.24
C GLN A 98 -13.77 14.65 -5.73
N ASP A 99 -14.42 13.47 -5.65
CA ASP A 99 -13.80 12.17 -5.90
C ASP A 99 -12.44 12.05 -5.19
N MET A 100 -12.42 12.34 -3.87
CA MET A 100 -11.18 12.55 -3.12
C MET A 100 -11.11 11.65 -1.88
N LEU A 101 -10.04 10.86 -1.75
CA LEU A 101 -9.76 10.07 -0.56
C LEU A 101 -8.94 10.88 0.44
N VAL A 102 -9.30 10.82 1.71
CA VAL A 102 -8.55 11.37 2.83
C VAL A 102 -7.77 10.25 3.50
N VAL A 103 -6.46 10.39 3.62
CA VAL A 103 -5.58 9.42 4.26
C VAL A 103 -4.84 10.03 5.44
N GLU A 104 -4.38 9.18 6.34
CA GLU A 104 -3.49 9.60 7.43
C GLU A 104 -2.23 10.31 6.92
N GLU A 105 -1.60 11.10 7.79
CA GLU A 105 -0.32 11.71 7.46
C GLU A 105 0.69 10.64 7.08
N ALA A 106 1.25 10.78 5.88
CA ALA A 106 2.32 9.95 5.41
C ALA A 106 3.21 10.82 4.51
N ASN A 107 4.53 10.59 4.53
CA ASN A 107 5.43 11.22 3.56
C ASN A 107 5.14 10.64 2.16
N TRP A 108 4.27 11.31 1.40
CA TRP A 108 3.77 10.83 0.11
C TRP A 108 4.83 10.54 -0.94
N LYS A 109 6.05 11.09 -0.77
CA LYS A 109 7.14 10.91 -1.74
C LYS A 109 7.60 9.46 -1.85
N GLY A 110 7.14 8.56 -0.97
CA GLY A 110 7.59 7.17 -0.95
C GLY A 110 9.11 7.08 -0.88
N ILE A 111 9.65 5.93 -1.25
CA ILE A 111 11.08 5.78 -1.47
C ILE A 111 11.40 6.30 -2.87
N GLN A 112 12.30 7.27 -2.95
CA GLN A 112 12.71 7.87 -4.21
C GLN A 112 13.58 6.87 -5.00
N PRO A 113 13.46 6.83 -6.34
CA PRO A 113 14.40 6.09 -7.17
C PRO A 113 15.84 6.51 -6.86
N GLY A 114 16.75 5.54 -6.76
CA GLY A 114 18.16 5.82 -6.43
C GLY A 114 18.46 5.89 -4.92
N THR A 115 17.48 5.74 -4.03
CA THR A 115 17.73 5.70 -2.59
C THR A 115 18.53 4.44 -2.22
N TYR A 116 19.72 4.63 -1.63
CA TYR A 116 20.50 3.54 -1.05
C TYR A 116 19.88 3.09 0.28
N MET A 117 19.89 1.78 0.53
CA MET A 117 19.54 1.16 1.80
C MET A 117 20.51 0.03 2.10
N SER A 118 20.91 -0.09 3.36
CA SER A 118 21.70 -1.24 3.82
C SER A 118 20.89 -2.54 3.79
N ASP A 119 21.56 -3.70 3.76
CA ASP A 119 20.90 -5.01 3.78
C ASP A 119 20.02 -5.18 5.02
N GLU A 120 20.44 -4.64 6.17
CA GLU A 120 19.63 -4.60 7.39
C GLU A 120 18.34 -3.79 7.20
N GLU A 121 18.44 -2.57 6.65
CA GLU A 121 17.25 -1.73 6.36
C GLU A 121 16.33 -2.38 5.32
N LEU A 122 16.89 -3.07 4.32
CA LEU A 122 16.12 -3.81 3.33
C LEU A 122 15.36 -5.00 3.93
N LEU A 123 15.97 -5.72 4.87
CA LEU A 123 15.29 -6.78 5.63
C LEU A 123 14.19 -6.22 6.53
N ILE A 124 14.37 -5.03 7.11
CA ILE A 124 13.34 -4.32 7.88
C ILE A 124 12.16 -3.94 6.97
N LEU A 125 12.46 -3.31 5.84
CA LEU A 125 11.46 -2.96 4.83
C LEU A 125 10.71 -4.20 4.35
N ALA A 126 11.42 -5.29 4.07
CA ALA A 126 10.82 -6.56 3.69
C ALA A 126 9.85 -7.05 4.77
N GLY A 127 10.25 -7.05 6.05
CA GLY A 127 9.37 -7.44 7.16
C GLY A 127 8.09 -6.60 7.26
N ASP A 128 8.21 -5.28 7.17
CA ASP A 128 7.06 -4.36 7.25
C ASP A 128 6.10 -4.52 6.06
N VAL A 129 6.63 -4.57 4.84
CA VAL A 129 5.81 -4.70 3.63
C VAL A 129 5.23 -6.11 3.51
N LEU A 130 5.94 -7.16 3.89
CA LEU A 130 5.40 -8.53 3.94
C LEU A 130 4.30 -8.67 5.00
N SER A 131 4.41 -7.95 6.13
CA SER A 131 3.33 -7.87 7.13
C SER A 131 2.10 -7.18 6.56
N ALA A 132 2.28 -6.05 5.88
CA ALA A 132 1.21 -5.33 5.18
C ALA A 132 0.53 -6.21 4.12
N LEU A 133 1.30 -6.88 3.27
CA LEU A 133 0.78 -7.78 2.23
C LEU A 133 0.07 -8.98 2.85
N SER A 134 0.61 -9.57 3.91
CA SER A 134 -0.03 -10.67 4.63
C SER A 134 -1.39 -10.26 5.22
N TYR A 135 -1.50 -9.05 5.75
CA TYR A 135 -2.76 -8.48 6.22
C TYR A 135 -3.77 -8.29 5.06
N LEU A 136 -3.35 -7.67 3.96
CA LEU A 136 -4.20 -7.45 2.78
C LEU A 136 -4.65 -8.76 2.12
N HIS A 137 -3.76 -9.74 2.02
CA HIS A 137 -4.03 -11.03 1.40
C HIS A 137 -5.04 -11.84 2.20
N ASP A 138 -5.00 -11.79 3.53
CA ASP A 138 -6.02 -12.37 4.43
C ASP A 138 -7.39 -11.73 4.20
N ARG A 139 -7.44 -10.43 3.88
CA ARG A 139 -8.66 -9.70 3.51
C ARG A 139 -9.14 -10.00 2.09
N GLY A 140 -8.43 -10.82 1.34
CA GLY A 140 -8.76 -11.15 -0.04
C GLY A 140 -8.33 -10.10 -1.07
N GLN A 141 -7.45 -9.19 -0.68
CA GLN A 141 -7.02 -8.06 -1.50
C GLN A 141 -5.56 -8.21 -1.93
N ALA A 142 -5.30 -8.10 -3.24
CA ALA A 142 -3.95 -7.89 -3.75
C ALA A 142 -3.68 -6.38 -3.83
N HIS A 143 -2.44 -5.96 -3.58
CA HIS A 143 -2.04 -4.56 -3.70
C HIS A 143 -2.01 -4.12 -5.17
N GLY A 144 -1.35 -4.91 -6.02
CA GLY A 144 -1.29 -4.71 -7.47
C GLY A 144 -0.23 -3.74 -7.96
N PHE A 145 0.42 -3.01 -7.07
CA PHE A 145 1.52 -2.09 -7.41
C PHE A 145 2.45 -1.84 -6.22
N VAL A 146 3.16 -2.89 -5.81
CA VAL A 146 4.18 -2.77 -4.75
C VAL A 146 5.44 -2.20 -5.39
N HIS A 147 5.75 -0.95 -5.06
CA HIS A 147 6.76 -0.14 -5.75
C HIS A 147 7.43 0.80 -4.74
N PRO A 148 8.72 1.19 -4.91
CA PRO A 148 9.37 2.15 -4.02
C PRO A 148 8.52 3.40 -3.71
N SER A 149 7.90 4.00 -4.72
CA SER A 149 7.04 5.19 -4.57
C SER A 149 5.79 4.98 -3.71
N ASN A 150 5.36 3.72 -3.51
CA ASN A 150 4.19 3.36 -2.70
C ASN A 150 4.58 2.82 -1.32
N ILE A 151 5.85 2.90 -0.95
CA ILE A 151 6.36 2.51 0.36
C ILE A 151 6.80 3.77 1.09
N ILE A 152 6.09 4.11 2.16
CA ILE A 152 6.26 5.34 2.90
C ILE A 152 7.08 5.09 4.16
N PRO A 153 8.27 5.68 4.31
CA PRO A 153 8.99 5.67 5.58
C PRO A 153 8.23 6.50 6.61
N PHE A 154 8.10 6.01 7.84
CA PHE A 154 7.48 6.71 8.95
C PHE A 154 8.28 6.53 10.24
N GLU A 155 8.07 7.42 11.20
CA GLU A 155 8.66 7.28 12.53
C GLU A 155 7.80 6.38 13.42
N ARG A 156 8.40 5.34 14.00
CA ARG A 156 7.68 4.50 14.96
C ARG A 156 7.60 5.22 16.31
N SER A 157 6.45 5.14 16.96
CA SER A 157 6.29 5.69 18.31
C SER A 157 7.24 4.99 19.29
N GLU A 158 7.86 5.76 20.19
CA GLU A 158 8.84 5.32 21.20
C GLU A 158 8.37 4.14 22.06
N ILE A 159 7.06 3.95 22.19
CA ILE A 159 6.44 2.84 22.92
C ILE A 159 6.81 1.47 22.33
N SER A 160 7.16 1.42 21.03
CA SER A 160 7.42 0.17 20.31
C SER A 160 8.90 -0.24 20.27
N ASP A 161 9.85 0.71 20.27
CA ASP A 161 11.30 0.45 20.37
C ASP A 161 12.14 1.76 20.44
N PRO A 162 12.93 2.03 21.49
CA PRO A 162 13.79 3.23 21.55
C PRO A 162 14.97 3.20 20.56
N ASN A 163 15.35 2.02 20.03
CA ASN A 163 16.44 1.88 19.06
C ASN A 163 15.96 1.88 17.60
N ARG A 164 14.66 1.77 17.33
CA ARG A 164 14.10 1.82 15.97
C ARG A 164 13.19 3.02 15.79
N ARG A 165 13.78 4.10 15.29
CA ARG A 165 13.07 5.33 14.95
C ARG A 165 12.31 5.27 13.63
N ARG A 166 12.53 4.27 12.76
CA ARG A 166 11.98 4.24 11.39
C ARG A 166 11.34 2.90 11.01
N GLY A 167 10.15 2.95 10.42
CA GLY A 167 9.44 1.82 9.82
C GLY A 167 8.89 2.17 8.43
N PHE A 168 8.21 1.22 7.81
CA PHE A 168 7.63 1.40 6.47
C PHE A 168 6.14 1.08 6.42
N LYS A 169 5.36 1.90 5.72
CA LYS A 169 3.95 1.65 5.40
C LYS A 169 3.74 1.48 3.90
N LEU A 170 2.82 0.62 3.51
CA LEU A 170 2.38 0.46 2.13
C LEU A 170 1.14 1.34 1.87
N ILE A 171 1.12 2.12 0.78
CA ILE A 171 0.00 2.97 0.37
C ILE A 171 -0.56 2.56 -1.00
N GLY A 172 -1.85 2.83 -1.22
CA GLY A 172 -2.51 2.64 -2.51
C GLY A 172 -3.15 1.27 -2.67
N HIS A 173 -3.32 0.53 -1.56
CA HIS A 173 -3.96 -0.77 -1.57
C HIS A 173 -5.40 -0.65 -2.05
N GLY A 174 -5.76 -1.50 -3.01
CA GLY A 174 -7.11 -1.52 -3.57
C GLY A 174 -7.35 -0.49 -4.67
N LEU A 175 -6.49 0.51 -4.84
CA LEU A 175 -6.58 1.47 -5.95
C LEU A 175 -6.22 0.82 -7.28
N VAL A 176 -5.09 0.11 -7.36
CA VAL A 176 -4.65 -0.52 -8.62
C VAL A 176 -5.59 -1.58 -9.16
N PRO A 177 -6.04 -2.58 -8.39
CA PRO A 177 -6.97 -3.57 -8.92
C PRO A 177 -8.37 -3.03 -9.21
N LYS A 178 -8.84 -1.97 -8.53
CA LYS A 178 -10.26 -1.54 -8.60
C LYS A 178 -10.48 -0.23 -9.38
N VAL A 179 -9.55 0.72 -9.29
CA VAL A 179 -9.71 2.10 -9.79
C VAL A 179 -8.72 2.45 -10.91
N MET A 180 -7.50 1.91 -10.85
CA MET A 180 -6.38 2.28 -11.74
C MET A 180 -6.01 1.16 -12.76
N TRP A 181 -6.80 0.09 -12.85
CA TRP A 181 -6.46 -1.13 -13.62
C TRP A 181 -6.46 -0.93 -15.14
N THR A 182 -7.08 0.15 -15.64
CA THR A 182 -7.20 0.47 -17.07
C THR A 182 -5.90 1.01 -17.67
N TRP A 183 -4.84 1.19 -16.86
CA TRP A 183 -3.61 1.82 -17.30
C TRP A 183 -2.51 0.80 -17.56
N ASN A 184 -2.17 0.67 -18.84
CA ASN A 184 -1.15 -0.24 -19.36
C ASN A 184 0.25 0.00 -18.78
N ASP A 185 0.46 1.14 -18.11
CA ASP A 185 1.76 1.58 -17.60
C ASP A 185 2.02 1.12 -16.15
N ILE A 186 1.03 0.55 -15.45
CA ILE A 186 1.14 0.05 -14.07
C ILE A 186 1.18 -1.49 -14.07
N PRO A 187 2.11 -2.14 -13.33
CA PRO A 187 3.13 -1.57 -12.43
C PRO A 187 4.43 -1.12 -13.13
N GLY A 188 4.45 -1.12 -14.47
CA GLY A 188 5.64 -0.89 -15.29
C GLY A 188 6.36 -2.20 -15.58
N GLU A 189 6.92 -2.33 -16.78
CA GLU A 189 7.50 -3.57 -17.32
C GLU A 189 8.49 -4.26 -16.35
N GLN A 190 9.34 -3.46 -15.70
CA GLN A 190 10.36 -3.93 -14.75
C GLN A 190 9.78 -4.52 -13.45
N PHE A 191 8.55 -4.19 -13.09
CA PHE A 191 7.88 -4.71 -11.89
C PHE A 191 6.78 -5.73 -12.23
N THR A 192 6.27 -5.72 -13.46
CA THR A 192 5.20 -6.62 -13.91
C THR A 192 5.62 -8.08 -13.69
N PRO A 193 4.84 -8.86 -12.91
CA PRO A 193 5.06 -10.29 -12.75
C PRO A 193 5.02 -11.02 -14.11
N PRO A 194 5.86 -12.03 -14.34
CA PRO A 194 6.05 -12.65 -15.64
C PRO A 194 4.76 -13.26 -16.22
N GLU A 195 3.84 -13.74 -15.37
CA GLU A 195 2.54 -14.27 -15.78
C GLU A 195 1.63 -13.24 -16.49
N PHE A 196 1.96 -11.94 -16.43
CA PHE A 196 1.21 -10.84 -17.04
C PHE A 196 1.98 -10.10 -18.14
N ARG A 197 3.14 -10.60 -18.58
CA ARG A 197 3.96 -9.95 -19.62
C ARG A 197 3.51 -10.26 -21.05
N ASP A 198 2.67 -11.28 -21.24
CA ASP A 198 2.13 -11.64 -22.56
C ASP A 198 1.22 -10.50 -23.08
N GLU A 199 1.50 -10.03 -24.30
CA GLU A 199 0.72 -8.97 -24.97
C GLU A 199 -0.78 -9.30 -25.00
N GLY A 200 -1.62 -8.30 -24.70
CA GLY A 200 -3.08 -8.41 -24.76
C GLY A 200 -3.75 -8.99 -23.50
N ARG A 201 -3.00 -9.43 -22.49
CA ARG A 201 -3.60 -9.83 -21.19
C ARG A 201 -3.88 -8.60 -20.33
N LYS A 202 -5.16 -8.41 -19.99
CA LYS A 202 -5.56 -7.44 -18.96
C LYS A 202 -4.88 -7.79 -17.63
N TYR A 203 -4.08 -6.87 -17.10
CA TYR A 203 -3.40 -7.04 -15.82
C TYR A 203 -4.43 -7.32 -14.70
N ARG A 204 -4.20 -8.38 -13.94
CA ARG A 204 -5.05 -8.79 -12.82
C ARG A 204 -4.15 -9.10 -11.62
N PRO A 205 -3.97 -8.14 -10.69
CA PRO A 205 -3.16 -8.34 -9.50
C PRO A 205 -3.46 -9.65 -8.78
N THR A 206 -2.41 -10.38 -8.41
CA THR A 206 -2.52 -11.57 -7.57
C THR A 206 -1.68 -11.41 -6.31
N ARG A 207 -2.05 -12.14 -5.25
CA ARG A 207 -1.31 -12.17 -3.98
C ARG A 207 0.16 -12.52 -4.19
N LYS A 208 0.45 -13.51 -5.04
CA LYS A 208 1.83 -13.87 -5.39
C LYS A 208 2.48 -12.87 -6.35
N GLY A 209 1.70 -12.14 -7.15
CA GLY A 209 2.18 -11.00 -7.93
C GLY A 209 2.75 -9.90 -7.04
N ASP A 210 2.11 -9.60 -5.91
CA ASP A 210 2.63 -8.62 -4.93
C ASP A 210 3.99 -9.00 -4.37
N VAL A 211 4.19 -10.29 -4.08
CA VAL A 211 5.47 -10.82 -3.58
C VAL A 211 6.57 -10.67 -4.63
N TRP A 212 6.27 -10.91 -5.91
CA TRP A 212 7.22 -10.65 -6.99
C TRP A 212 7.59 -9.17 -7.04
N MET A 213 6.60 -8.28 -7.03
CA MET A 213 6.82 -6.83 -7.09
C MET A 213 7.65 -6.31 -5.89
N LEU A 214 7.44 -6.86 -4.69
CA LEU A 214 8.30 -6.56 -3.55
C LEU A 214 9.73 -7.07 -3.77
N GLY A 215 9.92 -8.29 -4.30
CA GLY A 215 11.25 -8.81 -4.62
C GLY A 215 11.99 -7.91 -5.62
N ARG A 216 11.27 -7.38 -6.61
CA ARG A 216 11.81 -6.42 -7.58
C ARG A 216 12.17 -5.08 -6.92
N THR A 217 11.32 -4.61 -6.02
CA THR A 217 11.55 -3.39 -5.22
C THR A 217 12.81 -3.51 -4.37
N LEU A 218 12.97 -4.63 -3.65
CA LEU A 218 14.16 -4.90 -2.83
C LEU A 218 15.42 -5.00 -3.67
N ALA A 219 15.37 -5.77 -4.78
CA ALA A 219 16.50 -5.91 -5.68
C ALA A 219 16.90 -4.56 -6.31
N GLU A 220 15.92 -3.71 -6.62
CA GLU A 220 16.16 -2.36 -7.13
C GLU A 220 16.91 -1.50 -6.11
N LEU A 221 16.39 -1.40 -4.88
CA LEU A 221 16.97 -0.59 -3.81
C LEU A 221 18.36 -1.09 -3.40
N HIS A 222 18.57 -2.41 -3.41
CA HIS A 222 19.86 -3.03 -3.20
C HIS A 222 20.89 -2.69 -4.30
N SER A 223 20.45 -2.42 -5.53
CA SER A 223 21.33 -2.18 -6.69
C SER A 223 21.75 -0.71 -6.89
N TYR A 224 21.04 0.25 -6.29
CA TYR A 224 21.08 1.66 -6.72
C TYR A 224 22.05 2.58 -5.97
N GLY A 225 22.93 2.09 -5.09
CA GLY A 225 23.88 2.92 -4.34
C GLY A 225 25.01 3.62 -5.14
N ARG A 226 24.94 3.65 -6.47
CA ARG A 226 26.08 3.92 -7.37
C ARG A 226 26.67 5.34 -7.37
N SER A 227 26.23 6.26 -6.51
CA SER A 227 26.71 7.65 -6.51
C SER A 227 27.47 7.98 -5.23
N GLU A 228 28.77 8.20 -5.42
CA GLU A 228 29.67 8.96 -4.53
C GLU A 228 30.14 8.29 -3.23
N GLY A 229 31.14 7.40 -3.36
CA GLY A 229 32.14 7.17 -2.32
C GLY A 229 31.73 6.40 -1.06
N LEU A 230 30.46 6.01 -0.92
CA LEU A 230 30.03 5.09 0.14
C LEU A 230 30.42 3.65 -0.23
N GLU A 231 31.04 2.95 0.70
CA GLU A 231 31.59 1.60 0.51
C GLU A 231 30.45 0.57 0.42
N HIS A 232 30.43 -0.25 -0.65
CA HIS A 232 29.28 -1.10 -1.01
C HIS A 232 29.45 -2.55 -0.57
N CYS A 233 28.31 -3.22 -0.33
CA CYS A 233 28.20 -4.66 -0.05
C CYS A 233 28.21 -5.53 -1.31
N SER A 234 27.59 -5.07 -2.41
CA SER A 234 27.64 -5.79 -3.68
C SER A 234 27.35 -4.91 -4.90
N THR A 235 27.80 -5.35 -6.08
CA THR A 235 27.33 -4.83 -7.36
C THR A 235 26.42 -5.86 -8.00
N VAL A 236 25.11 -5.67 -7.88
CA VAL A 236 24.15 -6.49 -8.62
C VAL A 236 24.12 -6.01 -10.07
N ARG A 237 24.73 -6.78 -10.99
CA ARG A 237 24.60 -6.48 -12.43
C ARG A 237 23.20 -6.82 -12.88
N LYS A 238 22.38 -5.79 -13.13
CA LYS A 238 21.07 -5.89 -13.77
C LYS A 238 21.22 -6.72 -15.06
N PRO A 239 20.53 -7.87 -15.22
CA PRO A 239 20.54 -8.57 -16.49
C PRO A 239 19.89 -7.70 -17.55
N ASN A 240 20.35 -7.86 -18.80
CA ASN A 240 19.69 -7.24 -19.96
C ASN A 240 18.28 -7.81 -20.21
N ASP A 241 17.96 -8.96 -19.60
CA ASP A 241 16.68 -9.65 -19.70
C ASP A 241 16.02 -9.80 -18.32
N TRP A 242 14.94 -9.05 -18.11
CA TRP A 242 14.18 -9.03 -16.85
C TRP A 242 13.33 -10.27 -16.63
N THR A 243 13.31 -11.24 -17.55
CA THR A 243 12.65 -12.55 -17.42
C THR A 243 13.55 -13.60 -16.80
N MET A 244 14.87 -13.34 -16.75
CA MET A 244 15.83 -14.24 -16.13
C MET A 244 15.52 -14.43 -14.64
N PRO A 245 15.50 -15.67 -14.12
CA PRO A 245 15.41 -15.90 -12.70
C PRO A 245 16.57 -15.18 -11.98
N PHE A 246 16.35 -14.77 -10.74
CA PHE A 246 17.38 -14.10 -9.93
C PHE A 246 18.69 -14.92 -9.84
N ALA A 247 18.62 -16.25 -10.03
CA ALA A 247 19.79 -17.13 -10.14
C ALA A 247 20.77 -16.77 -11.28
N GLY A 248 20.36 -15.97 -12.28
CA GLY A 248 21.22 -15.47 -13.35
C GLY A 248 21.91 -14.12 -13.05
N TRP A 249 21.67 -13.55 -11.86
CA TRP A 249 22.23 -12.26 -11.47
C TRP A 249 23.64 -12.48 -10.90
N GLN A 250 24.65 -11.82 -11.49
CA GLN A 250 26.00 -11.83 -10.94
C GLN A 250 26.09 -10.82 -9.80
N VAL A 251 26.35 -11.32 -8.60
CA VAL A 251 26.59 -10.53 -7.40
C VAL A 251 28.09 -10.56 -7.14
N GLU A 252 28.77 -9.43 -7.32
CA GLU A 252 30.17 -9.28 -6.90
C GLU A 252 30.15 -8.92 -5.40
N GLU A 253 30.60 -9.84 -4.53
CA GLU A 253 30.74 -9.63 -3.08
C GLU A 253 31.86 -8.61 -2.78
N SER A 254 31.63 -7.75 -1.80
CA SER A 254 32.64 -6.85 -1.23
C SER A 254 33.03 -7.30 0.17
N ASP A 255 34.33 -7.29 0.49
CA ASP A 255 34.91 -7.74 1.76
C ASP A 255 34.44 -6.96 3.01
N ARG A 256 33.66 -5.88 2.83
CA ARG A 256 33.17 -5.02 3.94
C ARG A 256 31.70 -5.22 4.28
N CYS A 257 31.03 -6.20 3.66
CA CYS A 257 29.63 -6.48 3.95
C CYS A 257 29.44 -7.40 5.16
N ASP A 258 28.33 -7.23 5.89
CA ASP A 258 27.81 -8.29 6.74
C ASP A 258 27.30 -9.43 5.83
N LYS A 259 28.22 -10.35 5.51
CA LYS A 259 27.98 -11.50 4.63
C LYS A 259 26.72 -12.28 5.03
N HIS A 260 26.47 -12.40 6.34
CA HIS A 260 25.31 -13.14 6.81
C HIS A 260 24.00 -12.48 6.38
N ARG A 261 23.86 -11.16 6.56
CA ARG A 261 22.66 -10.41 6.15
C ARG A 261 22.51 -10.36 4.64
N HIS A 262 23.64 -10.26 3.94
CA HIS A 262 23.66 -10.28 2.49
C HIS A 262 23.12 -11.60 1.92
N ASP A 263 23.58 -12.72 2.47
CA ASP A 263 23.12 -14.06 2.07
C ASP A 263 21.62 -14.24 2.37
N GLN A 264 21.16 -13.76 3.53
CA GLN A 264 19.74 -13.78 3.89
C GLN A 264 18.86 -13.01 2.90
N LEU A 265 19.27 -11.79 2.52
CA LEU A 265 18.56 -10.98 1.53
C LEU A 265 18.55 -11.65 0.16
N ASN A 266 19.68 -12.17 -0.30
CA ASN A 266 19.77 -12.87 -1.58
C ASN A 266 18.89 -14.13 -1.62
N ASP A 267 18.87 -14.92 -0.55
CA ASP A 267 18.03 -16.11 -0.47
C ASP A 267 16.54 -15.77 -0.46
N LEU A 268 16.15 -14.69 0.23
CA LEU A 268 14.80 -14.16 0.16
C LEU A 268 14.43 -13.74 -1.28
N LEU A 269 15.31 -12.98 -1.95
CA LEU A 269 15.09 -12.53 -3.33
C LEU A 269 14.94 -13.69 -4.30
N LYS A 270 15.75 -14.75 -4.18
CA LYS A 270 15.65 -15.97 -5.02
C LYS A 270 14.25 -16.60 -4.94
N GLU A 271 13.61 -16.60 -3.78
CA GLU A 271 12.29 -17.22 -3.59
C GLU A 271 11.12 -16.31 -3.97
N MET A 272 11.27 -15.01 -3.75
CA MET A 272 10.27 -14.01 -4.16
C MET A 272 10.23 -13.83 -5.68
N LEU A 273 11.39 -13.92 -6.34
CA LEU A 273 11.56 -13.73 -7.78
C LEU A 273 11.50 -15.06 -8.57
N GLN A 274 10.67 -16.00 -8.13
CA GLN A 274 10.36 -17.21 -8.88
C GLN A 274 9.41 -16.89 -10.04
N PRO A 275 9.79 -17.18 -11.31
CA PRO A 275 8.95 -16.86 -12.46
C PRO A 275 7.65 -17.65 -12.49
N THR A 276 7.70 -18.91 -12.06
CA THR A 276 6.51 -19.75 -11.96
C THR A 276 5.71 -19.40 -10.70
N ILE A 277 4.47 -18.93 -10.88
CA ILE A 277 3.56 -18.55 -9.78
C ILE A 277 3.35 -19.67 -8.76
N GLY A 278 3.35 -20.94 -9.19
CA GLY A 278 3.22 -22.10 -8.30
C GLY A 278 4.38 -22.21 -7.30
N LYS A 279 5.61 -21.90 -7.74
CA LYS A 279 6.85 -21.98 -6.95
C LYS A 279 7.11 -20.72 -6.12
N ARG A 280 6.55 -19.58 -6.52
CA ARG A 280 6.70 -18.31 -5.79
C ARG A 280 6.07 -18.41 -4.40
N MET A 281 6.80 -17.94 -3.39
CA MET A 281 6.33 -17.97 -2.01
C MET A 281 5.10 -17.07 -1.80
N LYS A 282 4.35 -17.34 -0.73
CA LYS A 282 3.30 -16.45 -0.26
C LYS A 282 3.89 -15.39 0.67
N ALA A 283 3.22 -14.24 0.82
CA ALA A 283 3.65 -13.19 1.74
C ALA A 283 3.79 -13.70 3.18
N GLU A 284 2.86 -14.54 3.65
CA GLU A 284 2.90 -15.13 5.00
C GLU A 284 4.16 -15.99 5.22
N VAL A 285 4.54 -16.81 4.24
CA VAL A 285 5.71 -17.69 4.32
C VAL A 285 7.01 -16.88 4.27
N ALA A 286 7.06 -15.87 3.40
CA ALA A 286 8.20 -14.96 3.33
C ALA A 286 8.38 -14.18 4.64
N LEU A 287 7.27 -13.74 5.24
CA LEU A 287 7.29 -13.02 6.51
C LEU A 287 7.80 -13.90 7.65
N ASP A 288 7.28 -15.13 7.77
CA ASP A 288 7.70 -16.09 8.79
C ASP A 288 9.21 -16.35 8.68
N ARG A 289 9.76 -16.39 7.46
CA ARG A 289 11.19 -16.51 7.24
C ARG A 289 11.98 -15.28 7.67
N VAL A 290 11.59 -14.10 7.21
CA VAL A 290 12.28 -12.84 7.57
C VAL A 290 12.27 -12.62 9.07
N VAL A 291 11.13 -12.80 9.73
CA VAL A 291 11.05 -12.58 11.17
C VAL A 291 11.69 -13.74 11.94
N GLY A 292 11.36 -14.98 11.59
CA GLY A 292 11.75 -16.18 12.33
C GLY A 292 13.22 -16.56 12.19
N GLU A 293 13.81 -16.35 11.01
CA GLU A 293 15.20 -16.73 10.73
C GLU A 293 16.14 -15.53 10.75
N TYR A 294 15.70 -14.36 10.28
CA TYR A 294 16.63 -13.25 9.99
C TYR A 294 16.60 -12.15 11.04
N LEU A 295 15.45 -11.88 11.67
CA LEU A 295 15.28 -10.76 12.61
C LEU A 295 15.08 -11.18 14.08
N THR A 296 14.86 -12.46 14.37
CA THR A 296 14.64 -13.00 15.75
C THR A 296 15.79 -12.69 16.71
N ASN A 297 17.03 -12.65 16.23
CA ASN A 297 18.22 -12.39 17.06
C ASN A 297 18.60 -10.92 17.18
N ILE A 298 17.96 -10.04 16.40
CA ILE A 298 18.34 -8.63 16.26
C ILE A 298 17.21 -7.71 16.74
N HIS A 299 15.95 -8.18 16.70
CA HIS A 299 14.80 -7.30 16.86
C HIS A 299 13.60 -7.90 17.62
N PRO A 300 13.57 -7.77 18.97
CA PRO A 300 12.44 -8.21 19.79
C PRO A 300 11.09 -7.60 19.35
N SER A 301 11.08 -6.36 18.84
CA SER A 301 9.85 -5.70 18.39
C SER A 301 9.27 -6.24 17.07
N MET A 302 10.02 -7.04 16.28
CA MET A 302 9.45 -7.77 15.14
C MET A 302 8.61 -8.97 15.60
N THR A 303 8.95 -9.56 16.76
CA THR A 303 8.08 -10.55 17.41
C THR A 303 6.77 -9.89 17.87
N LEU A 304 6.85 -8.67 18.41
CA LEU A 304 5.66 -7.87 18.73
C LEU A 304 4.85 -7.53 17.49
N ALA A 305 5.49 -7.11 16.38
CA ALA A 305 4.81 -6.85 15.11
C ALA A 305 4.08 -8.09 14.57
N LEU A 306 4.67 -9.29 14.70
CA LEU A 306 3.98 -10.54 14.36
C LEU A 306 2.79 -10.83 15.29
N MET A 307 2.90 -10.56 16.58
CA MET A 307 1.77 -10.68 17.51
C MET A 307 0.65 -9.71 17.15
N LEU A 308 0.98 -8.45 16.89
CA LEU A 308 0.05 -7.42 16.44
C LEU A 308 -0.59 -7.78 15.09
N LEU A 309 0.16 -8.36 14.16
CA LEU A 309 -0.36 -8.86 12.89
C LEU A 309 -1.35 -10.01 13.11
N LYS A 310 -1.02 -10.98 13.99
CA LYS A 310 -1.92 -12.08 14.34
C LYS A 310 -3.22 -11.56 14.96
N ASP A 311 -3.13 -10.58 15.85
CA ASP A 311 -4.29 -9.94 16.47
C ASP A 311 -5.11 -9.13 15.46
N ALA A 312 -4.47 -8.35 14.58
CA ALA A 312 -5.14 -7.60 13.53
C ALA A 312 -5.89 -8.55 12.57
N LYS A 313 -5.25 -9.64 12.14
CA LYS A 313 -5.89 -10.70 11.32
C LYS A 313 -7.10 -11.31 12.04
N LYS A 314 -7.00 -11.55 13.35
CA LYS A 314 -8.12 -12.07 14.17
C LYS A 314 -9.28 -11.09 14.27
N ARG A 315 -9.01 -9.79 14.48
CA ARG A 315 -10.02 -8.73 14.53
C ARG A 315 -10.75 -8.58 13.19
N VAL A 316 -10.01 -8.53 12.09
CA VAL A 316 -10.58 -8.47 10.72
C VAL A 316 -11.51 -9.65 10.44
N ARG A 317 -11.10 -10.88 10.80
CA ARG A 317 -11.95 -12.08 10.62
C ARG A 317 -13.25 -12.00 11.42
N LYS A 318 -13.28 -11.26 12.54
CA LYS A 318 -14.48 -11.03 13.35
C LYS A 318 -15.40 -9.95 12.77
N GLU A 319 -14.83 -8.88 12.20
CA GLU A 319 -15.59 -7.73 11.70
C GLU A 319 -16.12 -7.89 10.26
N GLN A 320 -15.36 -8.54 9.36
CA GLN A 320 -15.77 -8.71 7.96
C GLN A 320 -17.13 -9.43 7.75
N PRO A 321 -17.48 -10.48 8.52
CA PRO A 321 -18.79 -11.13 8.39
C PRO A 321 -19.95 -10.20 8.79
N VAL A 322 -19.72 -9.34 9.79
CA VAL A 322 -20.72 -8.40 10.31
C VAL A 322 -21.00 -7.30 9.29
N MET A 323 -19.94 -6.72 8.71
CA MET A 323 -20.05 -5.70 7.66
C MET A 323 -20.67 -6.25 6.38
N ARG A 324 -20.31 -7.49 5.98
CA ARG A 324 -20.93 -8.16 4.82
C ARG A 324 -22.43 -8.43 5.04
N ARG A 325 -22.85 -8.82 6.26
CA ARG A 325 -24.28 -9.02 6.59
C ARG A 325 -25.05 -7.71 6.57
N LEU A 326 -24.55 -6.68 7.26
CA LEU A 326 -25.16 -5.34 7.27
C LEU A 326 -25.33 -4.80 5.85
N TRP A 327 -24.38 -5.08 4.94
CA TRP A 327 -24.46 -4.66 3.55
C TRP A 327 -25.50 -5.43 2.72
N ILE A 328 -25.64 -6.75 2.93
CA ILE A 328 -26.71 -7.53 2.32
C ILE A 328 -28.07 -7.01 2.78
N ASP A 329 -28.19 -6.70 4.07
CA ASP A 329 -29.43 -6.18 4.66
C ASP A 329 -29.75 -4.78 4.14
N LEU A 330 -28.75 -3.89 4.02
CA LEU A 330 -28.93 -2.53 3.49
C LEU A 330 -29.33 -2.53 2.01
N LYS A 331 -28.72 -3.41 1.19
CA LYS A 331 -29.11 -3.60 -0.22
C LYS A 331 -30.53 -4.14 -0.36
N SER A 332 -30.90 -5.07 0.51
CA SER A 332 -32.25 -5.63 0.54
C SER A 332 -33.28 -4.56 0.91
N LEU A 333 -32.96 -3.71 1.89
CA LEU A 333 -33.77 -2.54 2.26
C LEU A 333 -33.88 -1.51 1.13
N LEU A 334 -32.77 -1.17 0.47
CA LEU A 334 -32.78 -0.23 -0.64
C LEU A 334 -33.60 -0.74 -1.83
N PHE A 335 -33.52 -2.04 -2.11
CA PHE A 335 -34.32 -2.70 -3.15
C PHE A 335 -35.83 -2.69 -2.81
N ILE A 336 -36.18 -2.93 -1.54
CA ILE A 336 -37.56 -2.84 -1.07
C ILE A 336 -38.08 -1.41 -1.25
N VAL A 337 -37.33 -0.39 -0.80
CA VAL A 337 -37.74 1.02 -0.91
C VAL A 337 -37.92 1.43 -2.37
N MET A 338 -36.98 1.07 -3.25
CA MET A 338 -37.07 1.36 -4.69
C MET A 338 -38.28 0.66 -5.35
N SER A 339 -38.60 -0.56 -4.93
CA SER A 339 -39.78 -1.28 -5.42
C SER A 339 -41.08 -0.60 -4.99
N TRP A 340 -41.14 -0.07 -3.77
CA TRP A 340 -42.30 0.70 -3.28
C TRP A 340 -42.48 2.02 -4.01
N VAL A 341 -41.38 2.76 -4.27
CA VAL A 341 -41.43 3.99 -5.06
C VAL A 341 -41.94 3.72 -6.47
N TRP A 342 -41.54 2.60 -7.09
CA TRP A 342 -42.02 2.23 -8.41
C TRP A 342 -43.52 1.86 -8.41
N VAL A 343 -43.97 1.07 -7.44
CA VAL A 343 -45.38 0.70 -7.27
C VAL A 343 -46.26 1.93 -7.04
N LEU A 344 -45.82 2.87 -6.20
CA LEU A 344 -46.51 4.15 -5.98
C LEU A 344 -46.55 4.99 -7.26
N SER A 345 -45.46 5.04 -8.02
CA SER A 345 -45.42 5.77 -9.29
C SER A 345 -46.37 5.20 -10.34
N CYS A 346 -46.55 3.87 -10.36
CA CYS A 346 -47.50 3.19 -11.25
C CYS A 346 -48.96 3.29 -10.81
N HIS A 347 -49.26 3.66 -9.56
CA HIS A 347 -50.63 3.89 -9.08
C HIS A 347 -51.11 5.33 -9.31
N TYR A 348 -50.19 6.26 -9.57
CA TYR A 348 -50.46 7.68 -9.80
C TYR A 348 -50.35 8.12 -11.28
N MET A 349 -50.14 7.17 -12.19
CA MET A 349 -50.31 7.32 -13.64
C MET A 349 -51.54 6.54 -14.08
#